data_AF-A0A261KTI2-F1
#
_entry.id   AF-A0A261KTI2-F1
#
_cell.length_a   1.000
_cell.length_b   1.000
_cell.length_c   1.000
_cell.angle_alpha   90.00
_cell.angle_beta   90.00
_cell.angle_gamma   90.00
#
_symmetry.space_group_name_H-M   'P 1'
#
loop_
_entity.id
_entity.type
_entity.pdbx_description
1 polymer ?
#
loop_
_entity_poly.entity_id
_entity_poly.type
_entity_poly.pdbx_seq_one_letter_code
_entity_poly.pdbx_strand_id
1 'polypeptide(L)'
;MNTQNLKSIPKQRYYDQQLLKLVDFQREQNFHLAHRKLQNQLLLKPGILTGLTIEKGQTQGQLKIKPGVAMDNSGRLIILVDSAKLDNTVHNVQSGKLILDLSNSQYHNKTWLLTVEYNQEEYKDPDNSSQWNEIPKLALIDTSTSKASNTQISLATLKITTSPTQTHGSPEINIEIDLSVRPDVTLIPERIPNIPGSKVQGSLDVDTIPELNADKITSGVFKAAQIPDLSKLNGQLQVDQIPNIPGAKVQGSLDVDTIPELGADQITSGVFKAA
;
A
#
# COMPACT_ATOMS: atom_id res chain seq x y z
N MET A 1 5.69 -16.91 5.17
CA MET A 1 6.44 -17.45 6.33
C MET A 1 6.33 -18.97 6.30
N ASN A 2 7.45 -19.68 6.32
CA ASN A 2 7.50 -21.14 6.38
C ASN A 2 7.04 -21.60 7.78
N THR A 3 6.13 -22.56 7.87
CA THR A 3 5.61 -23.10 9.15
C THR A 3 6.71 -23.75 10.00
N GLN A 4 7.81 -24.17 9.38
CA GLN A 4 9.00 -24.71 10.05
C GLN A 4 9.69 -23.71 10.99
N ASN A 5 9.40 -22.41 10.86
CA ASN A 5 9.98 -21.36 11.72
C ASN A 5 9.03 -20.90 12.84
N LEU A 6 7.83 -21.48 12.95
CA LEU A 6 6.90 -21.15 14.04
C LEU A 6 7.35 -21.85 15.33
N LYS A 7 7.44 -21.07 16.41
CA LYS A 7 7.77 -21.57 17.75
C LYS A 7 6.60 -21.37 18.68
N SER A 8 6.40 -22.33 19.60
CA SER A 8 5.43 -22.15 20.69
C SER A 8 5.80 -20.91 21.51
N ILE A 9 4.79 -20.11 21.85
CA ILE A 9 4.94 -18.89 22.66
C ILE A 9 4.47 -19.23 24.08
N PRO A 10 5.37 -19.39 25.06
CA PRO A 10 4.99 -19.73 26.42
C PRO A 10 4.26 -18.56 27.10
N LYS A 11 3.16 -18.84 27.79
CA LYS A 11 2.40 -17.87 28.59
C LYS A 11 2.66 -18.08 30.08
N GLN A 12 2.64 -17.01 30.88
CA GLN A 12 2.71 -17.14 32.33
C GLN A 12 1.41 -17.73 32.89
N ARG A 13 1.51 -18.81 33.66
CA ARG A 13 0.41 -19.31 34.48
C ARG A 13 0.58 -18.77 35.89
N TYR A 14 -0.37 -17.95 36.33
CA TYR A 14 -0.46 -17.48 37.71
C TYR A 14 -1.30 -18.44 38.55
N TYR A 15 -1.00 -18.52 39.84
CA TYR A 15 -1.75 -19.32 40.81
C TYR A 15 -1.73 -18.67 42.20
N ASP A 16 -2.67 -19.08 43.04
CA ASP A 16 -2.87 -18.50 44.37
C ASP A 16 -1.61 -18.64 45.23
N GLN A 17 -1.29 -17.57 45.96
CA GLN A 17 -0.14 -17.48 46.85
C GLN A 17 1.23 -17.65 46.14
N GLN A 18 1.27 -17.52 44.81
CA GLN A 18 2.53 -17.47 44.08
C GLN A 18 3.36 -16.25 44.50
N LEU A 19 4.62 -16.48 44.90
CA LEU A 19 5.61 -15.41 44.99
C LEU A 19 6.06 -15.03 43.57
N LEU A 20 5.66 -13.83 43.12
CA LEU A 20 5.98 -13.32 41.78
C LEU A 20 7.46 -12.98 41.64
N LYS A 21 8.07 -13.45 40.56
CA LYS A 21 9.48 -13.20 40.21
C LYS A 21 9.59 -12.40 38.91
N LEU A 22 10.72 -11.73 38.71
CA LEU A 22 11.03 -11.02 37.46
C LEU A 22 10.77 -11.87 36.20
N VAL A 23 11.13 -13.16 36.25
CA VAL A 23 10.93 -14.09 35.13
C VAL A 23 9.46 -14.30 34.78
N ASP A 24 8.53 -14.18 35.75
CA ASP A 24 7.09 -14.32 35.51
C ASP A 24 6.58 -13.13 34.68
N PHE A 25 6.98 -11.91 35.04
CA PHE A 25 6.64 -10.69 34.31
C PHE A 25 7.29 -10.66 32.93
N GLN A 26 8.57 -11.03 32.82
CA GLN A 26 9.27 -11.09 31.54
C GLN A 26 8.60 -12.10 30.60
N ARG A 27 8.16 -13.26 31.13
CA ARG A 27 7.44 -14.26 30.34
C ARG A 27 6.11 -13.73 29.83
N GLU A 28 5.33 -13.06 30.67
CA GLU A 28 4.06 -12.47 30.26
C GLU A 28 4.25 -11.31 29.25
N GLN A 29 5.26 -10.45 29.45
CA GLN A 29 5.61 -9.41 28.49
C GLN A 29 6.02 -10.00 27.13
N ASN A 30 6.90 -11.02 27.15
CA ASN A 30 7.36 -11.70 25.94
C ASN A 30 6.21 -12.40 25.22
N PHE A 31 5.27 -12.99 25.95
CA PHE A 31 4.06 -13.59 25.37
C PHE A 31 3.29 -12.58 24.52
N HIS A 32 2.99 -11.40 25.09
CA HIS A 32 2.26 -10.35 24.38
C HIS A 32 3.05 -9.75 23.20
N LEU A 33 4.35 -9.52 23.38
CA LEU A 33 5.22 -9.03 22.30
C LEU A 33 5.28 -10.01 21.13
N ALA A 34 5.51 -11.29 21.42
CA ALA A 34 5.61 -12.32 20.40
C ALA A 34 4.28 -12.53 19.65
N HIS A 35 3.14 -12.53 20.36
CA HIS A 35 1.82 -12.64 19.72
C HIS A 35 1.55 -11.48 18.75
N ARG A 36 1.80 -10.22 19.16
CA ARG A 36 1.58 -9.06 18.28
C ARG A 36 2.51 -9.07 17.07
N LYS A 37 3.80 -9.37 17.28
CA LYS A 37 4.79 -9.47 16.19
C LYS A 37 4.39 -10.58 15.21
N LEU A 38 4.02 -11.75 15.71
CA LEU A 38 3.57 -12.86 14.88
C LEU A 38 2.32 -12.50 14.07
N GLN A 39 1.32 -11.89 14.69
CA GLN A 39 0.10 -11.44 13.99
C GLN A 39 0.44 -10.47 12.84
N ASN A 40 1.30 -9.49 13.11
CA ASN A 40 1.77 -8.55 12.09
C ASN A 40 2.50 -9.27 10.95
N GLN A 41 3.46 -10.14 11.26
CA GLN A 41 4.19 -10.94 10.26
C GLN A 41 3.30 -11.90 9.45
N LEU A 42 2.17 -12.31 10.04
CA LEU A 42 1.20 -13.14 9.35
C LEU A 42 0.37 -12.31 8.37
N LEU A 43 -0.01 -11.08 8.68
CA LEU A 43 -0.98 -10.35 7.87
C LEU A 43 -0.37 -9.32 6.92
N LEU A 44 0.81 -8.80 7.25
CA LEU A 44 1.34 -7.58 6.64
C LEU A 44 2.74 -7.79 6.04
N LYS A 45 3.00 -7.14 4.91
CA LYS A 45 4.34 -6.90 4.39
C LYS A 45 4.95 -5.68 5.11
N PRO A 46 6.25 -5.68 5.41
CA PRO A 46 6.92 -4.57 6.07
C PRO A 46 6.90 -3.31 5.20
N GLY A 47 6.90 -2.14 5.84
CA GLY A 47 6.82 -0.85 5.14
C GLY A 47 6.40 0.31 6.04
N ILE A 48 6.06 1.43 5.43
CA ILE A 48 5.57 2.64 6.09
C ILE A 48 4.06 2.52 6.29
N LEU A 49 3.59 2.79 7.51
CA LEU A 49 2.16 2.81 7.86
C LEU A 49 1.59 4.22 7.68
N THR A 50 2.32 5.23 8.12
CA THR A 50 1.91 6.64 8.01
C THR A 50 3.10 7.57 8.25
N GLY A 51 3.05 8.78 7.69
CA GLY A 51 4.06 9.82 7.93
C GLY A 51 5.44 9.46 7.37
N LEU A 52 6.49 9.71 8.17
CA LEU A 52 7.90 9.52 7.78
C LEU A 52 8.24 10.26 6.47
N THR A 53 7.56 11.38 6.21
CA THR A 53 7.71 12.16 4.99
C THR A 53 9.06 12.87 4.98
N ILE A 54 9.75 12.79 3.85
CA ILE A 54 11.08 13.35 3.65
C ILE A 54 10.96 14.58 2.75
N GLU A 55 11.49 15.72 3.21
CA GLU A 55 11.48 17.00 2.51
C GLU A 55 12.86 17.66 2.63
N LYS A 56 13.21 18.58 1.71
CA LYS A 56 14.41 19.39 1.89
C LYS A 56 14.26 20.31 3.11
N GLY A 57 15.36 20.54 3.82
CA GLY A 57 15.44 21.51 4.91
C GLY A 57 15.37 22.95 4.41
N GLN A 58 15.29 23.89 5.35
CA GLN A 58 15.28 25.33 5.02
C GLN A 58 16.67 25.86 4.68
N THR A 59 17.71 25.23 5.23
CA THR A 59 19.13 25.53 4.95
C THR A 59 19.70 24.48 4.00
N GLN A 60 20.69 24.88 3.18
CA GLN A 60 21.43 23.94 2.34
C GLN A 60 22.04 22.81 3.18
N GLY A 61 22.10 21.60 2.62
CA GLY A 61 22.59 20.41 3.33
C GLY A 61 21.63 19.84 4.38
N GLN A 62 20.49 20.47 4.66
CA GLN A 62 19.54 19.93 5.63
C GLN A 62 18.44 19.07 4.99
N LEU A 63 18.05 18.01 5.70
CA LEU A 63 16.91 17.18 5.41
C LEU A 63 15.89 17.28 6.55
N LYS A 64 14.61 17.32 6.19
CA LYS A 64 13.49 17.33 7.12
C LYS A 64 12.76 16.00 7.06
N ILE A 65 12.51 15.40 8.21
CA ILE A 65 11.72 14.18 8.37
C ILE A 65 10.53 14.48 9.28
N LYS A 66 9.31 14.24 8.80
CA LYS A 66 8.10 14.34 9.64
C LYS A 66 7.92 13.07 10.47
N PRO A 67 7.35 13.18 11.69
CA PRO A 67 6.93 12.04 12.48
C PRO A 67 6.10 11.01 11.69
N GLY A 68 6.15 9.76 12.13
CA GLY A 68 5.40 8.69 11.51
C GLY A 68 5.75 7.31 12.06
N VAL A 69 5.14 6.30 11.45
CA VAL A 69 5.25 4.91 11.88
C VAL A 69 5.55 4.03 10.68
N ALA A 70 6.50 3.11 10.88
CA ALA A 70 6.77 2.00 9.97
C ALA A 70 6.68 0.66 10.69
N MET A 71 6.73 -0.43 9.93
CA MET A 71 6.77 -1.80 10.44
C MET A 71 7.91 -2.56 9.76
N ASP A 72 8.74 -3.23 10.55
CA ASP A 72 9.84 -4.06 10.04
C ASP A 72 9.41 -5.51 9.73
N ASN A 73 10.29 -6.28 9.10
CA ASN A 73 10.03 -7.68 8.76
C ASN A 73 9.90 -8.61 10.00
N SER A 74 10.27 -8.12 11.19
CA SER A 74 10.05 -8.82 12.46
C SER A 74 8.66 -8.54 13.05
N GLY A 75 7.82 -7.76 12.35
CA GLY A 75 6.49 -7.34 12.83
C GLY A 75 6.56 -6.28 13.93
N ARG A 76 7.73 -5.65 14.14
CA ARG A 76 7.89 -4.55 15.11
C ARG A 76 7.45 -3.25 14.47
N LEU A 77 6.76 -2.43 15.24
CA LEU A 77 6.51 -1.04 14.87
C LEU A 77 7.76 -0.22 15.14
N ILE A 78 8.07 0.70 14.23
CA ILE A 78 9.12 1.69 14.32
C ILE A 78 8.41 3.03 14.42
N ILE A 79 8.48 3.67 15.58
CA ILE A 79 7.74 4.90 15.87
C ILE A 79 8.72 6.06 15.95
N LEU A 80 8.62 7.00 15.02
CA LEU A 80 9.36 8.26 15.06
C LEU A 80 8.40 9.38 15.42
N VAL A 81 8.44 9.82 16.67
CA VAL A 81 7.60 10.92 17.18
C VAL A 81 8.41 12.00 17.89
N ASP A 82 9.34 11.59 18.76
CA ASP A 82 10.08 12.52 19.61
C ASP A 82 11.55 12.67 19.21
N SER A 83 12.20 11.56 18.84
CA SER A 83 13.61 11.58 18.46
C SER A 83 14.00 10.39 17.60
N ALA A 84 15.14 10.50 16.92
CA ALA A 84 15.81 9.38 16.25
C ALA A 84 17.32 9.49 16.45
N LYS A 85 18.04 8.38 16.25
CA LYS A 85 19.50 8.37 16.24
C LYS A 85 20.06 8.30 14.85
N LEU A 86 21.06 9.12 14.55
CA LEU A 86 21.93 8.97 13.38
C LEU A 86 23.38 9.03 13.86
N ASP A 87 24.24 8.10 13.44
CA ASP A 87 25.64 8.01 13.88
C ASP A 87 25.81 8.07 15.41
N ASN A 88 24.95 7.37 16.15
CA ASN A 88 24.84 7.38 17.61
C ASN A 88 24.46 8.71 18.27
N THR A 89 24.25 9.77 17.49
CA THR A 89 23.79 11.07 17.97
C THR A 89 22.26 11.11 17.97
N VAL A 90 21.66 11.60 19.06
CA VAL A 90 20.20 11.77 19.16
C VAL A 90 19.81 13.10 18.51
N HIS A 91 18.88 13.02 17.56
CA HIS A 91 18.22 14.16 16.93
C HIS A 91 16.79 14.23 17.44
N ASN A 92 16.42 15.34 18.06
CA ASN A 92 15.06 15.55 18.57
C ASN A 92 14.16 16.18 17.50
N VAL A 93 12.90 15.79 17.50
CA VAL A 93 11.85 16.43 16.72
C VAL A 93 11.55 17.80 17.34
N GLN A 94 11.62 18.85 16.53
CA GLN A 94 11.33 20.23 16.92
C GLN A 94 10.26 20.79 15.98
N SER A 95 9.19 21.37 16.54
CA SER A 95 8.08 21.93 15.74
C SER A 95 7.51 20.95 14.71
N GLY A 96 7.37 19.67 15.08
CA GLY A 96 6.79 18.61 14.24
C GLY A 96 7.71 18.08 13.13
N LYS A 97 9.02 18.29 13.25
CA LYS A 97 10.02 17.85 12.26
C LYS A 97 11.35 17.49 12.91
N LEU A 98 11.95 16.39 12.48
CA LEU A 98 13.33 16.04 12.77
C LEU A 98 14.21 16.61 11.65
N ILE A 99 15.26 17.34 12.02
CA ILE A 99 16.21 17.93 11.06
C ILE A 99 17.52 17.13 11.12
N LEU A 100 17.96 16.67 9.97
CA LEU A 100 19.29 16.09 9.78
C LEU A 100 20.16 17.09 9.02
N ASP A 101 21.38 17.29 9.48
CA ASP A 101 22.38 18.09 8.79
C ASP A 101 23.37 17.17 8.08
N LEU A 102 23.37 17.20 6.74
CA LEU A 102 24.21 16.39 5.87
C LEU A 102 25.34 17.23 5.25
N SER A 103 25.71 18.35 5.87
CA SER A 103 26.78 19.25 5.39
C SER A 103 28.20 18.72 5.60
N ASN A 104 28.36 17.59 6.31
CA ASN A 104 29.65 16.95 6.50
C ASN A 104 30.16 16.36 5.17
N SER A 105 31.43 16.59 4.85
CA SER A 105 32.08 16.14 3.62
C SER A 105 32.02 14.62 3.38
N GLN A 106 31.84 13.82 4.44
CA GLN A 106 31.63 12.37 4.31
C GLN A 106 30.44 11.99 3.42
N TYR A 107 29.42 12.86 3.36
CA TYR A 107 28.18 12.64 2.62
C TYR A 107 28.21 13.11 1.18
N HIS A 108 29.18 13.96 0.82
CA HIS A 108 29.20 14.68 -0.44
C HIS A 108 29.53 13.77 -1.63
N ASN A 109 28.95 14.12 -2.79
CA ASN A 109 29.18 13.48 -4.09
C ASN A 109 28.93 11.97 -4.07
N LYS A 110 27.92 11.55 -3.30
CA LYS A 110 27.50 10.16 -3.11
C LYS A 110 25.98 10.04 -3.14
N THR A 111 25.53 8.80 -3.37
CA THR A 111 24.13 8.42 -3.29
C THR A 111 23.92 7.54 -2.07
N TRP A 112 23.02 7.94 -1.20
CA TRP A 112 22.73 7.28 0.07
C TRP A 112 21.30 6.77 0.08
N LEU A 113 21.09 5.55 0.57
CA LEU A 113 19.77 5.09 0.96
C LEU A 113 19.55 5.46 2.43
N LEU A 114 18.61 6.38 2.68
CA LEU A 114 18.15 6.69 4.02
C LEU A 114 17.17 5.60 4.47
N THR A 115 17.45 5.01 5.62
CA THR A 115 16.62 3.96 6.23
C THR A 115 16.26 4.30 7.67
N VAL A 116 15.21 3.67 8.19
CA VAL A 116 14.86 3.66 9.61
C VAL A 116 14.73 2.23 10.12
N GLU A 117 15.17 1.98 11.35
CA GLU A 117 15.07 0.70 12.02
C GLU A 117 14.61 0.85 13.48
N TYR A 118 13.99 -0.21 14.00
CA TYR A 118 13.63 -0.30 15.41
C TYR A 118 14.89 -0.30 16.28
N ASN A 119 14.90 0.53 17.31
CA ASN A 119 15.92 0.51 18.34
C ASN A 119 15.32 0.93 19.67
N GLN A 120 15.81 0.30 20.75
CA GLN A 120 15.46 0.63 22.12
C GLN A 120 16.73 0.74 22.94
N GLU A 121 16.74 1.62 23.92
CA GLU A 121 17.87 1.83 24.83
C GLU A 121 17.36 2.05 26.24
N GLU A 122 18.21 1.81 27.23
CA GLU A 122 17.89 2.12 28.61
C GLU A 122 17.65 3.64 28.75
N TYR A 123 16.58 3.99 29.46
CA TYR A 123 16.21 5.37 29.72
C TYR A 123 17.23 5.98 30.68
N LYS A 124 18.00 6.96 30.19
CA LYS A 124 19.12 7.59 30.90
C LYS A 124 18.67 8.75 31.79
N ASP A 125 17.66 8.53 32.61
CA ASP A 125 17.24 9.44 33.68
C ASP A 125 17.60 8.82 35.03
N PRO A 126 18.40 9.48 35.87
CA PRO A 126 18.73 9.00 37.21
C PRO A 126 17.50 8.64 38.06
N ASP A 127 16.39 9.34 37.86
CA ASP A 127 15.15 9.14 38.64
C ASP A 127 14.22 8.07 38.02
N ASN A 128 14.47 7.66 36.78
CA ASN A 128 13.63 6.72 36.02
C ASN A 128 14.44 5.64 35.29
N SER A 129 15.58 5.22 35.85
CA SER A 129 16.56 4.31 35.23
C SER A 129 16.05 2.88 34.93
N SER A 130 14.78 2.58 35.21
CA SER A 130 14.14 1.28 34.98
C SER A 130 13.27 1.23 33.71
N GLN A 131 13.27 2.29 32.90
CA GLN A 131 12.45 2.37 31.68
C GLN A 131 13.30 2.10 30.43
N TRP A 132 12.66 1.60 29.38
CA TRP A 132 13.25 1.52 28.04
C TRP A 132 12.71 2.69 27.21
N ASN A 133 13.59 3.38 26.49
CA ASN A 133 13.21 4.37 25.50
C ASN A 133 13.27 3.78 24.11
N GLU A 134 12.18 3.88 23.35
CA GLU A 134 12.19 3.55 21.93
C GLU A 134 12.67 4.77 21.15
N ILE A 135 13.94 4.72 20.72
CA ILE A 135 14.55 5.75 19.88
C ILE A 135 14.95 5.07 18.57
N PRO A 136 14.17 5.20 17.48
CA PRO A 136 14.50 4.56 16.21
C PRO A 136 15.85 5.04 15.69
N LYS A 137 16.57 4.16 15.00
CA LYS A 137 17.83 4.49 14.35
C LYS A 137 17.58 4.80 12.88
N LEU A 138 18.16 5.90 12.44
CA LEU A 138 18.31 6.29 11.05
C LEU A 138 19.70 5.88 10.59
N ALA A 139 19.81 5.42 9.35
CA ALA A 139 21.10 5.12 8.74
C ALA A 139 21.13 5.62 7.30
N LEU A 140 22.29 6.14 6.90
CA LEU A 140 22.62 6.46 5.51
C LEU A 140 23.52 5.36 4.99
N ILE A 141 22.98 4.54 4.07
CA ILE A 141 23.68 3.39 3.51
C ILE A 141 24.18 3.75 2.11
N ASP A 142 25.49 3.66 1.88
CA ASP A 142 26.05 3.84 0.55
C ASP A 142 25.66 2.64 -0.32
N THR A 143 24.76 2.87 -1.28
CA THR A 143 24.15 1.83 -2.12
C THR A 143 25.16 1.15 -3.06
N SER A 144 26.34 1.74 -3.24
CA SER A 144 27.42 1.14 -4.02
C SER A 144 28.18 0.06 -3.25
N THR A 145 28.15 0.09 -1.91
CA THR A 145 28.97 -0.78 -1.06
C THR A 145 28.16 -1.74 -0.20
N SER A 146 26.93 -1.36 0.18
CA SER A 146 26.13 -2.07 1.17
C SER A 146 24.65 -2.09 0.81
N LYS A 147 23.92 -3.04 1.39
CA LYS A 147 22.46 -3.15 1.27
C LYS A 147 21.80 -2.99 2.63
N ALA A 148 20.58 -2.46 2.64
CA ALA A 148 19.76 -2.41 3.85
C ALA A 148 19.51 -3.81 4.40
N SER A 149 19.52 -3.93 5.73
CA SER A 149 19.11 -5.16 6.40
C SER A 149 17.61 -5.40 6.24
N ASN A 150 17.14 -6.62 6.52
CA ASN A 150 15.71 -6.93 6.44
C ASN A 150 14.85 -6.28 7.55
N THR A 151 15.48 -5.64 8.55
CA THR A 151 14.79 -4.88 9.61
C THR A 151 14.79 -3.37 9.37
N GLN A 152 15.48 -2.91 8.32
CA GLN A 152 15.52 -1.52 7.91
C GLN A 152 14.45 -1.23 6.87
N ILE A 153 13.74 -0.12 7.03
CA ILE A 153 12.74 0.38 6.10
C ILE A 153 13.31 1.58 5.35
N SER A 154 13.34 1.47 4.01
CA SER A 154 13.78 2.53 3.12
C SER A 154 12.85 3.74 3.18
N LEU A 155 13.43 4.93 3.38
CA LEU A 155 12.70 6.20 3.45
C LEU A 155 12.91 7.07 2.22
N ALA A 156 14.13 7.09 1.65
CA ALA A 156 14.45 7.82 0.43
C ALA A 156 15.83 7.42 -0.09
N THR A 157 16.05 7.58 -1.39
CA THR A 157 17.40 7.69 -1.95
C THR A 157 17.77 9.17 -2.00
N LEU A 158 18.95 9.51 -1.48
CA LEU A 158 19.46 10.87 -1.38
C LEU A 158 20.73 10.98 -2.21
N LYS A 159 20.72 11.79 -3.26
CA LYS A 159 21.92 12.13 -4.01
C LYS A 159 22.41 13.51 -3.57
N ILE A 160 23.60 13.54 -3.00
CA ILE A 160 24.17 14.75 -2.40
C ILE A 160 25.31 15.22 -3.30
N THR A 161 25.21 16.43 -3.83
CA THR A 161 26.20 17.02 -4.74
C THR A 161 26.70 18.33 -4.18
N THR A 162 28.00 18.58 -4.33
CA THR A 162 28.59 19.87 -4.00
C THR A 162 29.04 20.63 -5.23
N SER A 163 28.75 21.92 -5.27
CA SER A 163 29.28 22.84 -6.27
C SER A 163 30.28 23.81 -5.61
N PRO A 164 31.44 24.08 -6.23
CA PRO A 164 32.38 25.05 -5.70
C PRO A 164 31.73 26.45 -5.73
N THR A 165 31.78 27.16 -4.60
CA THR A 165 31.40 28.57 -4.56
C THR A 165 32.51 29.41 -5.22
N GLN A 166 32.14 30.39 -6.05
CA GLN A 166 33.09 31.22 -6.82
C GLN A 166 33.91 32.19 -5.94
N THR A 167 33.62 32.27 -4.64
CA THR A 167 34.36 33.03 -3.62
C THR A 167 34.68 32.10 -2.45
N HIS A 168 35.69 32.42 -1.63
CA HIS A 168 36.21 31.66 -0.48
C HIS A 168 35.16 31.32 0.62
N GLY A 169 34.12 30.59 0.25
CA GLY A 169 33.02 30.13 1.10
C GLY A 169 32.92 28.60 1.10
N SER A 170 32.06 28.09 1.97
CA SER A 170 31.72 26.67 2.00
C SER A 170 31.02 26.26 0.69
N PRO A 171 31.28 25.04 0.18
CA PRO A 171 30.65 24.59 -1.06
C PRO A 171 29.13 24.60 -0.94
N GLU A 172 28.45 24.92 -2.04
CA GLU A 172 26.99 24.82 -2.12
C GLU A 172 26.59 23.34 -2.13
N ILE A 173 25.70 22.95 -1.22
CA ILE A 173 25.25 21.56 -1.04
C ILE A 173 23.81 21.43 -1.54
N ASN A 174 23.62 20.61 -2.57
CA ASN A 174 22.30 20.23 -3.07
C ASN A 174 21.98 18.77 -2.70
N ILE A 175 20.73 18.53 -2.32
CA ILE A 175 20.18 17.21 -2.02
C ILE A 175 19.05 16.94 -3.00
N GLU A 176 19.19 15.93 -3.84
CA GLU A 176 18.11 15.35 -4.64
C GLU A 176 17.47 14.21 -3.85
N ILE A 177 16.13 14.22 -3.71
CA ILE A 177 15.37 13.25 -2.93
C ILE A 177 14.53 12.42 -3.90
N ASP A 178 14.77 11.12 -3.92
CA ASP A 178 13.93 10.14 -4.62
C ASP A 178 13.17 9.29 -3.60
N LEU A 179 11.83 9.36 -3.66
CA LEU A 179 10.91 8.67 -2.76
C LEU A 179 10.39 7.35 -3.33
N SER A 180 10.78 6.96 -4.56
CA SER A 180 10.27 5.76 -5.24
C SER A 180 10.66 4.46 -4.55
N VAL A 181 11.65 4.51 -3.66
CA VAL A 181 12.13 3.37 -2.86
C VAL A 181 11.30 3.10 -1.60
N ARG A 182 10.31 3.94 -1.28
CA ARG A 182 9.51 3.83 -0.05
C ARG A 182 8.48 2.71 -0.18
N PRO A 183 8.57 1.65 0.64
CA PRO A 183 7.53 0.63 0.67
C PRO A 183 6.39 1.04 1.59
N ASP A 184 5.15 0.96 1.12
CA ASP A 184 3.97 1.04 1.98
C ASP A 184 3.66 -0.33 2.59
N VAL A 185 3.10 -0.34 3.80
CA VAL A 185 2.56 -1.58 4.37
C VAL A 185 1.37 -2.05 3.54
N THR A 186 1.42 -3.30 3.12
CA THR A 186 0.34 -3.97 2.38
C THR A 186 -0.06 -5.26 3.06
N LEU A 187 -1.31 -5.70 2.85
CA LEU A 187 -1.74 -7.03 3.25
C LEU A 187 -1.01 -8.09 2.41
N ILE A 188 -0.72 -9.24 3.01
CA ILE A 188 -0.23 -10.42 2.28
C ILE A 188 -1.43 -11.09 1.60
N PRO A 189 -1.59 -11.00 0.26
CA PRO A 189 -2.82 -11.40 -0.40
C PRO A 189 -3.19 -12.85 -0.18
N GLU A 190 -2.19 -13.75 -0.12
CA GLU A 190 -2.39 -15.19 0.07
C GLU A 190 -2.89 -15.55 1.48
N ARG A 191 -2.97 -14.57 2.39
CA ARG A 191 -3.37 -14.75 3.78
C ARG A 191 -4.61 -13.96 4.17
N ILE A 192 -5.20 -13.24 3.23
CA ILE A 192 -6.52 -12.63 3.41
C ILE A 192 -7.54 -13.79 3.31
N PRO A 193 -8.34 -14.05 4.37
CA PRO A 193 -9.38 -15.06 4.30
C PRO A 193 -10.37 -14.74 3.18
N ASN A 194 -11.00 -15.78 2.61
CA ASN A 194 -12.04 -15.58 1.60
C ASN A 194 -13.13 -14.63 2.13
N ILE A 195 -13.42 -13.57 1.38
CA ILE A 195 -14.48 -12.61 1.69
C ILE A 195 -15.66 -12.93 0.78
N PRO A 196 -16.77 -13.51 1.30
CA PRO A 196 -17.95 -13.77 0.49
C PRO A 196 -18.47 -12.47 -0.13
N GLY A 197 -18.90 -12.52 -1.40
CA GLY A 197 -19.42 -11.33 -2.09
C GLY A 197 -20.58 -10.63 -1.35
N SER A 198 -21.38 -11.38 -0.60
CA SER A 198 -22.45 -10.84 0.26
C SER A 198 -21.96 -9.94 1.40
N LYS A 199 -20.67 -9.97 1.73
CA LYS A 199 -20.01 -9.13 2.73
C LYS A 199 -19.28 -7.92 2.14
N VAL A 200 -19.14 -7.86 0.81
CA VAL A 200 -18.60 -6.69 0.12
C VAL A 200 -19.75 -5.69 -0.05
N GLN A 201 -19.85 -4.74 0.87
CA GLN A 201 -20.85 -3.67 0.85
C GLN A 201 -20.16 -2.32 0.59
N GLY A 202 -20.78 -1.46 -0.24
CA GLY A 202 -20.23 -0.16 -0.63
C GLY A 202 -20.19 0.03 -2.14
N SER A 203 -19.69 1.19 -2.58
CA SER A 203 -19.39 1.43 -3.99
C SER A 203 -17.98 0.95 -4.28
N LEU A 204 -17.81 0.11 -5.30
CA LEU A 204 -16.51 -0.13 -5.92
C LEU A 204 -16.27 0.98 -6.93
N ASP A 205 -15.07 1.57 -6.93
CA ASP A 205 -14.69 2.54 -7.95
C ASP A 205 -14.65 1.84 -9.31
N VAL A 206 -15.29 2.43 -10.33
CA VAL A 206 -15.39 1.82 -11.66
C VAL A 206 -14.01 1.53 -12.26
N ASP A 207 -13.02 2.37 -11.95
CA ASP A 207 -11.64 2.23 -12.42
C ASP A 207 -10.91 1.04 -11.75
N THR A 208 -11.45 0.53 -10.64
CA THR A 208 -10.90 -0.63 -9.90
C THR A 208 -11.60 -1.95 -10.21
N ILE A 209 -12.71 -1.91 -10.97
CA ILE A 209 -13.43 -3.11 -11.40
C ILE A 209 -12.76 -3.61 -12.69
N PRO A 210 -12.10 -4.79 -12.69
CA PRO A 210 -11.55 -5.34 -13.93
C PRO A 210 -12.67 -5.66 -14.92
N GLU A 211 -12.32 -5.78 -16.20
CA GLU A 211 -13.27 -6.21 -17.23
C GLU A 211 -13.99 -7.50 -16.81
N LEU A 212 -15.33 -7.43 -16.78
CA LEU A 212 -16.18 -8.56 -16.46
C LEU A 212 -16.51 -9.30 -17.76
N ASN A 213 -15.97 -10.51 -17.93
CA ASN A 213 -16.41 -11.39 -19.01
C ASN A 213 -17.91 -11.72 -18.84
N ALA A 214 -18.68 -11.71 -19.93
CA ALA A 214 -20.10 -12.03 -19.97
C ALA A 214 -20.42 -13.38 -19.29
N ASP A 215 -19.54 -14.37 -19.39
CA ASP A 215 -19.70 -15.68 -18.73
C ASP A 215 -19.73 -15.62 -17.19
N LYS A 216 -19.27 -14.50 -16.60
CA LYS A 216 -19.33 -14.25 -15.15
C LYS A 216 -20.68 -13.68 -14.70
N ILE A 217 -21.52 -13.26 -15.64
CA ILE A 217 -22.82 -12.65 -15.40
C ILE A 217 -23.91 -13.68 -15.73
N THR A 218 -24.04 -14.69 -14.87
CA THR A 218 -24.95 -15.83 -15.11
C THR A 218 -26.38 -15.59 -14.63
N SER A 219 -26.61 -14.50 -13.89
CA SER A 219 -27.93 -14.10 -13.38
C SER A 219 -27.95 -12.62 -12.98
N GLY A 220 -29.14 -12.05 -12.87
CA GLY A 220 -29.35 -10.65 -12.47
C GLY A 220 -30.27 -9.90 -13.44
N VAL A 221 -30.79 -8.76 -13.00
CA VAL A 221 -31.57 -7.83 -13.84
C VAL A 221 -30.74 -6.57 -14.03
N PHE A 222 -30.26 -6.32 -15.24
CA PHE A 222 -29.74 -5.01 -15.60
C PHE A 222 -30.91 -4.03 -15.73
N LYS A 223 -30.82 -2.87 -15.08
CA LYS A 223 -31.78 -1.79 -15.38
C LYS A 223 -31.60 -1.38 -16.84
N ALA A 224 -32.69 -1.08 -17.55
CA ALA A 224 -32.64 -0.74 -18.98
C ALA A 224 -31.60 0.36 -19.29
N ALA A 225 -31.44 1.34 -18.39
CA ALA A 225 -30.45 2.42 -18.52
C ALA A 225 -28.97 1.97 -18.45
N GLN A 226 -28.69 0.74 -18.01
CA GLN A 226 -27.35 0.15 -17.91
C GLN A 226 -27.02 -0.78 -19.09
N ILE A 227 -28.00 -1.06 -19.93
CA ILE A 227 -27.79 -1.81 -21.18
C ILE A 227 -27.41 -0.76 -22.23
N PRO A 228 -26.23 -0.86 -22.86
CA PRO A 228 -25.88 0.01 -23.98
C PRO A 228 -26.98 -0.02 -25.05
N ASP A 229 -27.22 1.11 -25.70
CA ASP A 229 -28.08 1.13 -26.88
C ASP A 229 -27.65 0.02 -27.86
N LEU A 230 -28.62 -0.71 -28.41
CA LEU A 230 -28.40 -1.78 -29.38
C LEU A 230 -27.56 -1.29 -30.57
N SER A 231 -27.67 0.00 -30.91
CA SER A 231 -26.85 0.65 -31.94
C SER A 231 -25.34 0.62 -31.67
N LYS A 232 -24.92 0.37 -30.42
CA LYS A 232 -23.52 0.32 -29.97
C LYS A 232 -22.99 -1.11 -29.77
N LEU A 233 -23.81 -2.13 -29.99
CA LEU A 233 -23.38 -3.52 -29.98
C LEU A 233 -22.70 -3.85 -31.31
N ASN A 234 -21.36 -3.98 -31.30
CA ASN A 234 -20.57 -4.46 -32.45
C ASN A 234 -20.71 -5.99 -32.67
N GLY A 235 -21.70 -6.64 -32.06
CA GLY A 235 -21.92 -8.08 -32.11
C GLY A 235 -23.01 -8.48 -33.10
N GLN A 236 -22.89 -9.68 -33.68
CA GLN A 236 -23.99 -10.31 -34.43
C GLN A 236 -25.01 -10.89 -33.45
N LEU A 237 -26.29 -10.55 -33.61
CA LEU A 237 -27.37 -11.28 -32.96
C LEU A 237 -27.61 -12.58 -33.73
N GLN A 238 -27.43 -13.72 -33.07
CA GLN A 238 -27.83 -14.99 -33.65
C GLN A 238 -29.37 -15.09 -33.71
N VAL A 239 -29.91 -15.85 -34.67
CA VAL A 239 -31.36 -15.90 -34.93
C VAL A 239 -32.15 -16.36 -33.70
N ASP A 240 -31.58 -17.24 -32.89
CA ASP A 240 -32.14 -17.74 -31.63
C ASP A 240 -32.14 -16.70 -30.49
N GLN A 241 -31.34 -15.64 -30.60
CA GLN A 241 -31.32 -14.51 -29.67
C GLN A 241 -32.39 -13.45 -29.99
N ILE A 242 -33.01 -13.52 -31.18
CA ILE A 242 -34.08 -12.61 -31.60
C ILE A 242 -35.43 -13.25 -31.26
N PRO A 243 -36.15 -12.76 -30.24
CA PRO A 243 -37.48 -13.27 -29.94
C PRO A 243 -38.45 -12.99 -31.09
N ASN A 244 -39.49 -13.81 -31.23
CA ASN A 244 -40.53 -13.60 -32.24
C ASN A 244 -41.10 -12.18 -32.15
N ILE A 245 -40.97 -11.41 -33.22
CA ILE A 245 -41.42 -10.01 -33.28
C ILE A 245 -42.80 -9.98 -33.97
N PRO A 246 -43.88 -9.63 -33.26
CA PRO A 246 -45.18 -9.45 -33.89
C PRO A 246 -45.09 -8.37 -34.98
N GLY A 247 -45.63 -8.62 -36.17
CA GLY A 247 -45.56 -7.70 -37.31
C GLY A 247 -46.05 -6.28 -37.02
N ALA A 248 -47.03 -6.12 -36.11
CA ALA A 248 -47.52 -4.81 -35.65
C ALA A 248 -46.48 -3.95 -34.91
N LYS A 249 -45.38 -4.56 -34.45
CA LYS A 249 -44.26 -3.86 -33.81
C LYS A 249 -43.13 -3.50 -34.77
N VAL A 250 -43.19 -3.96 -36.02
CA VAL A 250 -42.25 -3.59 -37.08
C VAL A 250 -42.70 -2.25 -37.66
N GLN A 251 -41.97 -1.18 -37.38
CA GLN A 251 -42.25 0.18 -37.87
C GLN A 251 -41.06 0.68 -38.69
N GLY A 252 -41.34 1.37 -39.80
CA GLY A 252 -40.32 1.89 -40.73
C GLY A 252 -40.47 1.35 -42.15
N SER A 253 -39.54 1.71 -43.04
CA SER A 253 -39.45 1.14 -44.39
C SER A 253 -38.55 -0.09 -44.34
N LEU A 254 -39.05 -1.21 -44.85
CA LEU A 254 -38.22 -2.37 -45.17
C LEU A 254 -37.62 -2.13 -46.54
N ASP A 255 -36.31 -2.36 -46.69
CA ASP A 255 -35.66 -2.29 -47.99
C ASP A 255 -36.16 -3.44 -48.86
N VAL A 256 -36.70 -3.12 -50.04
CA VAL A 256 -37.38 -4.09 -50.91
C VAL A 256 -36.43 -5.21 -51.35
N ASP A 257 -35.14 -4.90 -51.46
CA ASP A 257 -34.10 -5.85 -51.85
C ASP A 257 -33.77 -6.88 -50.76
N THR A 258 -34.25 -6.64 -49.53
CA THR A 258 -34.03 -7.51 -48.36
C THR A 258 -35.27 -8.30 -47.95
N ILE A 259 -36.42 -8.06 -48.60
CA ILE A 259 -37.67 -8.79 -48.36
C ILE A 259 -37.60 -10.11 -49.12
N PRO A 260 -37.73 -11.28 -48.46
CA PRO A 260 -37.78 -12.56 -49.15
C PRO A 260 -39.05 -12.70 -50.01
N GLU A 261 -39.02 -13.58 -51.00
CA GLU A 261 -40.22 -13.91 -51.78
C GLU A 261 -41.35 -14.37 -50.85
N LEU A 262 -42.50 -13.70 -50.98
CA LEU A 262 -43.71 -14.02 -50.23
C LEU A 262 -44.62 -14.89 -51.09
N GLY A 263 -45.02 -16.04 -50.57
CA GLY A 263 -46.04 -16.86 -51.20
C GLY A 263 -47.39 -16.14 -51.22
N ALA A 264 -48.15 -16.28 -52.31
CA ALA A 264 -49.48 -15.65 -52.43
C ALA A 264 -50.47 -16.13 -51.34
N ASP A 265 -50.28 -17.34 -50.82
CA ASP A 265 -51.01 -17.93 -49.70
C ASP A 265 -50.69 -17.26 -48.35
N GLN A 266 -49.54 -16.59 -48.23
CA GLN A 266 -49.14 -15.85 -47.03
C GLN A 266 -49.75 -14.44 -46.98
N ILE A 267 -50.29 -13.96 -48.10
CA ILE A 267 -50.92 -12.64 -48.24
C ILE A 267 -52.44 -12.82 -48.06
N THR A 268 -52.91 -12.67 -46.82
CA THR A 268 -54.33 -12.89 -46.49
C THR A 268 -55.20 -11.63 -46.63
N SER A 269 -54.58 -10.44 -46.72
CA SER A 269 -55.23 -9.15 -47.00
C SER A 269 -54.17 -8.07 -47.32
N GLY A 270 -54.57 -6.98 -47.98
CA GLY A 270 -53.68 -5.84 -48.26
C GLY A 270 -54.07 -5.06 -49.52
N VAL A 271 -53.48 -3.86 -49.70
CA VAL A 271 -53.60 -3.06 -50.92
C VAL A 271 -52.22 -2.92 -51.53
N PHE A 272 -52.00 -3.58 -52.67
CA PHE A 272 -50.80 -3.41 -53.47
C PHE A 272 -50.99 -2.22 -54.40
N LYS A 273 -50.14 -1.20 -54.28
CA LYS A 273 -50.00 -0.23 -55.36
C LYS A 273 -49.17 -0.89 -56.46
N ALA A 274 -49.77 -1.08 -57.63
CA ALA A 274 -48.99 -1.33 -58.83
C ALA A 274 -48.03 -0.15 -59.03
N ALA A 275 -46.74 -0.46 -59.24
CA ALA A 275 -45.77 0.53 -59.69
C ALA A 275 -46.13 1.03 -61.10
#